data_AF-A0A843L529-F1
#
_entry.id   AF-A0A843L529-F1
#
_cell.length_a   1.000
_cell.length_b   1.000
_cell.length_c   1.000
_cell.angle_alpha   90.00
_cell.angle_beta   90.00
_cell.angle_gamma   90.00
#
_symmetry.space_group_name_H-M   'P 1'
#
loop_
_entity.id
_entity.type
_entity.pdbx_description
1 polymer ?
#
loop_
_entity_poly.entity_id
_entity_poly.type
_entity_poly.pdbx_seq_one_letter_code
_entity_poly.pdbx_strand_id
1 'polypeptide(L)'
;MLQMITWLNKNFSSLQPTRAIIMRALRHLRPADRKKLFSEDIPEMRTAEGRWFEAIVYEMILDLSLQTDLILSVVARGADGPEKVRRAQLGQNGLFYSNIGDIKVRGNGQDLAEVDLMLVDHTGALTFGEIITSPADLKEFEAEIHYKKQLLGYLYGQPTVPFLLISSVDISRTAVVRRLLREPDNVLLTTPACEDLKALIRPRDLKRSPPRRIRHEKLISIPEIAPRRPFDYKKLHDERLQSIIAAVTSSKGVGELGTPDEIPPIVKKVLFGGLYPSAVRMLDARYPIRIKGKTYDPDAIQKQFSKVVLAVNIPEYRPIIYLRTRDKKEYLKMVPSRAGGFKFESRRTPHMAGFFLWLESVRPSLGAELTRELLDAFPAVHVPPAPAAGEP
;
A
#
# COMPACT_ATOMS: atom_id res chain seq x y z
N MET A 1 8.73 -14.78 19.53
CA MET A 1 7.79 -13.71 19.15
C MET A 1 7.56 -12.63 20.22
N LEU A 2 6.71 -12.81 21.26
CA LEU A 2 6.37 -11.74 22.24
C LEU A 2 7.56 -11.14 23.02
N GLN A 3 8.64 -11.90 23.20
CA GLN A 3 9.82 -11.47 23.93
C GLN A 3 10.54 -10.28 23.26
N MET A 4 10.69 -10.31 21.92
CA MET A 4 11.34 -9.22 21.18
C MET A 4 10.54 -7.93 21.30
N ILE A 5 9.21 -8.00 21.16
CA ILE A 5 8.30 -6.85 21.29
C ILE A 5 8.36 -6.26 22.70
N THR A 6 8.31 -7.11 23.73
CA THR A 6 8.41 -6.70 25.13
C THR A 6 9.76 -6.03 25.42
N TRP A 7 10.85 -6.59 24.89
CA TRP A 7 12.18 -6.01 25.03
C TRP A 7 12.31 -4.67 24.31
N LEU A 8 11.80 -4.55 23.08
CA LEU A 8 11.77 -3.29 22.34
C LEU A 8 10.98 -2.22 23.10
N ASN A 9 9.80 -2.55 23.62
CA ASN A 9 8.99 -1.62 24.40
C ASN A 9 9.76 -1.04 25.61
N LYS A 10 10.55 -1.88 26.29
CA LYS A 10 11.32 -1.49 27.47
C LYS A 10 12.57 -0.66 27.13
N ASN A 11 13.25 -0.98 26.04
CA ASN A 11 14.60 -0.45 25.77
C ASN A 11 14.60 0.66 24.70
N PHE A 12 13.58 0.75 23.84
CA PHE A 12 13.57 1.73 22.75
C PHE A 12 13.57 3.17 23.26
N SER A 13 12.82 3.47 24.33
CA SER A 13 12.74 4.80 24.93
C SER A 13 14.06 5.26 25.57
N SER A 14 14.92 4.33 25.98
CA SER A 14 16.26 4.66 26.48
C SER A 14 17.23 5.09 25.37
N LEU A 15 16.93 4.77 24.11
CA LEU A 15 17.76 5.16 22.98
C LEU A 15 17.34 6.55 22.49
N GLN A 16 17.87 7.60 23.13
CA GLN A 16 17.70 8.96 22.61
C GLN A 16 18.50 9.10 21.30
N PRO A 17 17.90 9.54 20.18
CA PRO A 17 18.61 9.67 18.91
C PRO A 17 19.77 10.66 19.03
N THR A 18 20.99 10.17 18.86
CA THR A 18 22.18 11.02 18.92
C THR A 18 22.39 11.75 17.60
N ARG A 19 23.14 12.86 17.64
CA ARG A 19 23.57 13.54 16.40
C ARG A 19 24.29 12.60 15.42
N ALA A 20 25.02 11.60 15.93
CA ALA A 20 25.71 10.62 15.08
C ALA A 20 24.73 9.76 14.28
N ILE A 21 23.69 9.21 14.94
CA ILE A 21 22.61 8.44 14.29
C ILE A 21 21.91 9.30 13.23
N ILE A 22 21.57 10.54 13.59
CA ILE A 22 20.88 11.49 12.72
C ILE A 22 21.70 11.81 11.46
N MET A 23 23.01 12.03 11.62
CA MET A 23 23.92 12.27 10.50
C MET A 23 24.09 11.02 9.62
N ARG A 24 24.09 9.82 10.21
CA ARG A 24 24.16 8.54 9.48
C ARG A 24 22.91 8.32 8.64
N ALA A 25 21.73 8.58 9.20
CA ALA A 25 20.43 8.46 8.53
C ALA A 25 20.33 9.28 7.23
N LEU A 26 21.05 10.41 7.11
CA LEU A 26 21.06 11.22 5.89
C LEU A 26 21.50 10.44 4.64
N ARG A 27 22.24 9.34 4.78
CA ARG A 27 22.69 8.52 3.63
C ARG A 27 21.54 7.83 2.89
N HIS A 28 20.42 7.58 3.57
CA HIS A 28 19.24 6.94 2.99
C HIS A 28 18.41 7.89 2.12
N LEU A 29 18.65 9.20 2.23
CA LEU A 29 17.97 10.21 1.43
C LEU A 29 18.72 10.47 0.13
N ARG A 30 17.97 10.64 -0.96
CA ARG A 30 18.55 11.14 -2.22
C ARG A 30 19.07 12.57 -2.01
N PRO A 31 20.12 12.99 -2.75
CA PRO A 31 20.66 14.35 -2.63
C PRO A 31 19.62 15.47 -2.79
N ALA A 32 18.61 15.26 -3.64
CA ALA A 32 17.51 16.22 -3.81
C ALA A 32 16.58 16.29 -2.59
N ASP A 33 16.26 15.14 -1.98
CA ASP A 33 15.39 15.09 -0.80
C ASP A 33 16.10 15.66 0.44
N ARG A 34 17.41 15.45 0.58
CA ARG A 34 18.21 16.03 1.68
C ARG A 34 18.10 17.55 1.74
N LYS A 35 18.22 18.21 0.59
CA LYS A 35 18.12 19.68 0.51
C LYS A 35 16.76 20.21 0.97
N LYS A 36 15.71 19.39 0.88
CA LYS A 36 14.33 19.77 1.22
C LYS A 36 14.05 19.73 2.72
N LEU A 37 14.91 19.11 3.54
CA LEU A 37 14.72 19.03 5.01
C LEU A 37 14.57 20.40 5.70
N PHE A 38 15.17 21.45 5.13
CA PHE A 38 15.03 22.83 5.59
C PHE A 38 14.39 23.73 4.52
N SER A 39 13.56 23.15 3.65
CA SER A 39 12.83 23.93 2.65
C SER A 39 11.82 24.85 3.32
N GLU A 40 11.65 26.05 2.78
CA GLU A 40 10.54 26.95 3.14
C GLU A 40 9.20 26.46 2.57
N ASP A 41 9.24 25.62 1.53
CA ASP A 41 8.07 24.88 1.04
C ASP A 41 7.71 23.77 2.03
N ILE A 42 6.68 24.02 2.84
CA ILE A 42 6.22 23.13 3.90
C ILE A 42 5.84 21.72 3.38
N PRO A 43 5.04 21.56 2.31
CA PRO A 43 4.80 20.25 1.69
C PRO A 43 6.07 19.48 1.32
N GLU A 44 7.03 20.14 0.67
CA GLU A 44 8.30 19.50 0.30
C GLU A 44 9.13 19.11 1.53
N MET A 45 9.18 20.00 2.52
CA MET A 45 9.89 19.79 3.78
C MET A 45 9.32 18.61 4.55
N ARG A 46 7.99 18.54 4.74
CA ARG A 46 7.32 17.42 5.43
C ARG A 46 7.56 16.08 4.75
N THR A 47 7.57 16.07 3.41
CA THR A 47 7.86 14.84 2.65
C THR A 47 9.30 14.35 2.88
N ALA A 48 10.27 15.27 2.91
CA ALA A 48 11.66 14.94 3.18
C ALA A 48 11.87 14.53 4.65
N GLU A 49 11.19 15.21 5.57
CA GLU A 49 11.22 14.94 7.01
C GLU A 49 10.69 13.54 7.32
N GLY A 50 9.56 13.13 6.74
CA GLY A 50 9.03 11.77 6.91
C GLY A 50 10.04 10.69 6.54
N ARG A 51 10.59 10.77 5.32
CA ARG A 51 11.62 9.81 4.85
C ARG A 51 12.88 9.81 5.71
N TRP A 52 13.26 10.97 6.22
CA TRP A 52 14.43 11.10 7.07
C TRP A 52 14.20 10.51 8.45
N PHE A 53 13.02 10.76 9.02
CA PHE A 53 12.62 10.19 10.30
C PHE A 53 12.55 8.66 10.23
N GLU A 54 11.99 8.11 9.16
CA GLU A 54 12.04 6.67 8.91
C GLU A 54 13.46 6.12 8.90
N ALA A 55 14.40 6.83 8.24
CA ALA A 55 15.81 6.45 8.22
C ALA A 55 16.48 6.56 9.59
N ILE A 56 16.12 7.54 10.42
CA ILE A 56 16.60 7.66 11.81
C ILE A 56 16.15 6.45 12.61
N VAL A 57 14.87 6.10 12.56
CA VAL A 57 14.32 4.94 13.29
C VAL A 57 15.01 3.65 12.84
N TYR A 58 15.23 3.47 11.53
CA TYR A 58 15.97 2.33 11.02
C TYR A 58 17.39 2.24 11.59
N GLU A 59 18.13 3.35 11.62
CA GLU A 59 19.47 3.42 12.19
C GLU A 59 19.50 3.17 13.70
N MET A 60 18.47 3.62 14.43
CA MET A 60 18.29 3.31 15.85
C MET A 60 18.06 1.82 16.09
N ILE A 61 17.24 1.18 15.24
CA ILE A 61 16.93 -0.25 15.34
C ILE A 61 18.16 -1.10 15.02
N LEU A 62 18.99 -0.68 14.06
CA LEU A 62 20.29 -1.33 13.81
C LEU A 62 21.15 -1.31 15.09
N ASP A 63 21.36 -0.14 15.69
CA ASP A 63 22.16 -0.01 16.92
C ASP A 63 21.57 -0.82 18.09
N LEU A 64 20.24 -0.87 18.23
CA LEU A 64 19.55 -1.68 19.24
C LEU A 64 19.72 -3.18 19.00
N SER A 65 19.72 -3.62 17.74
CA SER A 65 19.82 -5.05 17.41
C SER A 65 21.13 -5.68 17.89
N LEU A 66 22.20 -4.90 18.01
CA LEU A 66 23.49 -5.34 18.54
C LEU A 66 23.48 -5.61 20.05
N GLN A 67 22.47 -5.13 20.77
CA GLN A 67 22.39 -5.24 22.23
C GLN A 67 21.57 -6.45 22.71
N THR A 68 21.02 -7.23 21.78
CA THR A 68 20.13 -8.35 22.11
C THR A 68 20.13 -9.41 21.02
N ASP A 69 20.07 -10.69 21.40
CA ASP A 69 19.89 -11.78 20.45
C ASP A 69 18.42 -11.99 20.06
N LEU A 70 17.48 -11.29 20.71
CA LEU A 70 16.05 -11.38 20.38
C LEU A 70 15.74 -10.86 18.98
N ILE A 71 16.53 -9.89 18.48
CA ILE A 71 16.55 -9.45 17.09
C ILE A 71 17.66 -10.23 16.40
N LEU A 72 17.26 -11.20 15.57
CA LEU A 72 18.21 -11.98 14.80
C LEU A 72 18.74 -11.16 13.62
N SER A 73 17.86 -10.44 12.93
CA SER A 73 18.25 -9.66 11.76
C SER A 73 17.35 -8.46 11.52
N VAL A 74 17.94 -7.43 10.90
CA VAL A 74 17.25 -6.24 10.40
C VAL A 74 17.32 -6.26 8.87
N VAL A 75 16.18 -6.10 8.22
CA VAL A 75 16.12 -6.10 6.75
C VAL A 75 16.65 -4.77 6.22
N ALA A 76 17.62 -4.87 5.33
CA ALA A 76 18.25 -3.73 4.70
C ALA A 76 17.23 -2.87 3.96
N ARG A 77 17.34 -1.54 4.12
CA ARG A 77 16.52 -0.54 3.39
C ARG A 77 17.33 0.69 3.00
N GLY A 78 16.76 1.50 2.11
CA GLY A 78 17.37 2.74 1.64
C GLY A 78 18.76 2.50 1.04
N ALA A 79 19.78 3.14 1.61
CA ALA A 79 21.16 3.03 1.16
C ALA A 79 21.81 1.65 1.38
N ASP A 80 21.28 0.85 2.32
CA ASP A 80 21.74 -0.52 2.57
C ASP A 80 21.15 -1.54 1.61
N GLY A 81 20.13 -1.15 0.85
CA GLY A 81 19.57 -1.99 -0.21
C GLY A 81 20.53 -2.21 -1.39
N PRO A 82 20.13 -3.04 -2.37
CA PRO A 82 20.88 -3.24 -3.59
C PRO A 82 20.98 -1.95 -4.42
N GLU A 83 22.12 -1.76 -5.10
CA GLU A 83 22.33 -0.58 -5.96
C GLU A 83 21.41 -0.55 -7.18
N LYS A 84 21.10 -1.74 -7.72
CA LYS A 84 20.20 -1.93 -8.85
C LYS A 84 19.01 -2.74 -8.41
N VAL A 85 17.83 -2.15 -8.51
CA VAL A 85 16.57 -2.83 -8.17
C VAL A 85 15.93 -3.43 -9.40
N ARG A 86 15.22 -4.54 -9.20
CA ARG A 86 14.47 -5.22 -10.27
C ARG A 86 13.25 -4.37 -10.64
N ARG A 87 13.15 -4.00 -11.91
CA ARG A 87 11.96 -3.32 -12.45
C ARG A 87 10.73 -4.21 -12.28
N ALA A 88 9.59 -3.59 -12.03
CA ALA A 88 8.32 -4.30 -11.93
C ALA A 88 7.99 -4.99 -13.27
N GLN A 89 7.59 -6.26 -13.20
CA GLN A 89 7.18 -7.08 -14.33
C GLN A 89 6.04 -8.00 -13.90
N LEU A 90 5.18 -8.37 -14.84
CA LEU A 90 4.14 -9.38 -14.60
C LEU A 90 4.78 -10.70 -14.13
N GLY A 91 4.06 -11.44 -13.30
CA GLY A 91 4.54 -12.68 -12.68
C GLY A 91 5.48 -12.49 -11.49
N GLN A 92 5.89 -11.26 -11.15
CA GLN A 92 6.68 -11.03 -9.93
C GLN A 92 5.82 -11.15 -8.68
N ASN A 93 6.18 -12.08 -7.80
CA ASN A 93 5.54 -12.31 -6.50
C ASN A 93 6.62 -12.32 -5.39
N GLY A 94 6.32 -11.74 -4.23
CA GLY A 94 7.21 -11.75 -3.05
C GLY A 94 7.70 -10.36 -2.65
N LEU A 95 8.82 -10.34 -1.93
CA LEU A 95 9.45 -9.11 -1.46
C LEU A 95 10.39 -8.52 -2.53
N PHE A 96 10.39 -7.20 -2.67
CA PHE A 96 11.21 -6.44 -3.60
C PHE A 96 11.62 -5.10 -3.00
N TYR A 97 12.69 -4.53 -3.57
CA TYR A 97 13.10 -3.16 -3.28
C TYR A 97 12.43 -2.16 -4.21
N SER A 98 12.01 -1.02 -3.65
CA SER A 98 11.68 0.20 -4.40
C SER A 98 12.94 0.85 -4.96
N ASN A 99 12.82 1.77 -5.92
CA ASN A 99 13.97 2.51 -6.48
C ASN A 99 14.73 3.35 -5.43
N ILE A 100 14.10 3.68 -4.31
CA ILE A 100 14.73 4.42 -3.20
C ILE A 100 15.09 3.50 -2.03
N GLY A 101 14.88 2.19 -2.17
CA GLY A 101 15.30 1.18 -1.20
C GLY A 101 14.24 0.77 -0.17
N ASP A 102 12.97 1.14 -0.38
CA ASP A 102 11.87 0.71 0.51
C ASP A 102 11.52 -0.76 0.25
N ILE A 103 10.93 -1.40 1.26
CA ILE A 103 10.57 -2.82 1.21
C ILE A 103 9.12 -2.92 0.70
N LYS A 104 8.94 -3.63 -0.41
CA LYS A 104 7.65 -3.78 -1.08
C LYS A 104 7.26 -5.23 -1.18
N VAL A 105 6.00 -5.54 -0.91
CA VAL A 105 5.40 -6.83 -1.25
C VAL A 105 4.71 -6.67 -2.60
N ARG A 106 5.11 -7.47 -3.60
CA ARG A 106 4.49 -7.49 -4.93
C ARG A 106 3.72 -8.78 -5.18
N GLY A 107 2.63 -8.66 -5.93
CA GLY A 107 1.86 -9.77 -6.48
C GLY A 107 1.56 -9.51 -7.94
N ASN A 108 1.93 -10.43 -8.82
CA ASN A 108 1.89 -10.28 -10.28
C ASN A 108 2.50 -8.95 -10.77
N GLY A 109 3.57 -8.49 -10.11
CA GLY A 109 4.26 -7.22 -10.41
C GLY A 109 3.66 -5.98 -9.76
N GLN A 110 2.40 -6.01 -9.31
CA GLN A 110 1.76 -4.89 -8.60
C GLN A 110 2.28 -4.81 -7.16
N ASP A 111 2.56 -3.59 -6.69
CA ASP A 111 2.81 -3.32 -5.26
C ASP A 111 1.49 -3.53 -4.47
N LEU A 112 1.51 -4.49 -3.54
CA LEU A 112 0.38 -4.87 -2.67
C LEU A 112 0.44 -4.17 -1.31
N ALA A 113 1.65 -4.02 -0.80
CA ALA A 113 1.99 -3.35 0.44
C ALA A 113 3.42 -2.82 0.37
N GLU A 114 3.69 -1.82 1.18
CA GLU A 114 5.01 -1.28 1.49
C GLU A 114 5.17 -1.35 3.01
N VAL A 115 6.38 -1.58 3.50
CA VAL A 115 6.67 -1.55 4.94
C VAL A 115 7.92 -0.73 5.19
N ASP A 116 7.90 0.09 6.24
CA ASP A 116 9.00 0.98 6.56
C ASP A 116 10.14 0.23 7.26
N LEU A 117 9.79 -0.77 8.06
CA LEU A 117 10.76 -1.58 8.81
C LEU A 117 10.37 -3.05 8.75
N MET A 118 11.36 -3.93 8.66
CA MET A 118 11.16 -5.36 8.79
C MET A 118 12.31 -5.97 9.60
N LEU A 119 11.96 -6.84 10.54
CA LEU A 119 12.88 -7.53 11.45
C LEU A 119 12.60 -9.03 11.41
N VAL A 120 13.65 -9.82 11.66
CA VAL A 120 13.56 -11.25 11.95
C VAL A 120 13.91 -11.45 13.41
N ASP A 121 13.02 -12.09 14.17
CA ASP A 121 13.29 -12.42 15.57
C ASP A 121 14.17 -13.68 15.71
N HIS A 122 14.65 -13.96 16.93
CA HIS A 122 15.44 -15.16 17.24
C HIS A 122 14.78 -16.51 16.88
N THR A 123 13.47 -16.54 16.65
CA THR A 123 12.74 -17.75 16.21
C THR A 123 12.63 -17.86 14.69
N GLY A 124 13.18 -16.89 13.95
CA GLY A 124 13.05 -16.78 12.51
C GLY A 124 11.70 -16.22 12.05
N ALA A 125 10.91 -15.63 12.96
CA ALA A 125 9.63 -15.02 12.62
C ALA A 125 9.82 -13.56 12.21
N LEU A 126 9.03 -13.11 11.24
CA LEU A 126 9.00 -11.73 10.78
C LEU A 126 8.12 -10.85 11.65
N THR A 127 8.63 -9.64 11.85
CA THR A 127 7.94 -8.47 12.40
C THR A 127 8.07 -7.34 11.39
N PHE A 128 7.02 -6.55 11.19
CA PHE A 128 7.11 -5.32 10.41
C PHE A 128 6.80 -4.10 11.25
N GLY A 129 7.24 -2.93 10.79
CA GLY A 129 6.96 -1.66 11.42
C GLY A 129 6.52 -0.59 10.44
N GLU A 130 5.67 0.30 10.93
CA GLU A 130 5.20 1.50 10.24
C GLU A 130 5.56 2.72 11.07
N ILE A 131 5.98 3.77 10.39
CA ILE A 131 6.57 4.95 11.00
C ILE A 131 5.72 6.15 10.64
N ILE A 132 5.18 6.84 11.64
CA ILE A 132 4.30 7.99 11.39
C ILE A 132 4.83 9.26 12.05
N THR A 133 4.80 10.35 11.28
CA THR A 133 5.20 11.69 11.73
C THR A 133 4.01 12.62 11.94
N SER A 134 2.80 12.18 11.64
CA SER A 134 1.59 13.00 11.73
C SER A 134 0.36 12.16 12.16
N PRO A 135 -0.53 12.70 13.02
CA PRO A 135 -1.80 12.05 13.35
C PRO A 135 -2.79 11.98 12.17
N ALA A 136 -2.59 12.79 11.12
CA ALA A 136 -3.47 12.82 9.95
C ALA A 136 -3.48 11.49 9.18
N ASP A 137 -2.44 10.67 9.35
CA ASP A 137 -2.21 9.43 8.61
C ASP A 137 -3.00 8.23 9.17
N LEU A 138 -3.88 8.44 10.16
CA LEU A 138 -4.57 7.36 10.89
C LEU A 138 -5.89 6.91 10.24
N LYS A 139 -6.38 7.62 9.22
CA LYS A 139 -7.59 7.23 8.49
C LYS A 139 -7.24 6.10 7.52
N GLU A 140 -7.96 4.98 7.59
CA GLU A 140 -7.67 3.72 6.85
C GLU A 140 -6.45 2.92 7.36
N PHE A 141 -5.65 3.50 8.27
CA PHE A 141 -4.45 2.86 8.82
C PHE A 141 -4.70 1.50 9.45
N GLU A 142 -5.77 1.37 10.26
CA GLU A 142 -6.12 0.09 10.89
C GLU A 142 -6.34 -1.03 9.87
N ALA A 143 -7.10 -0.76 8.81
CA ALA A 143 -7.36 -1.74 7.76
C ALA A 143 -6.08 -2.09 6.98
N GLU A 144 -5.21 -1.11 6.78
CA GLU A 144 -3.90 -1.35 6.17
C GLU A 144 -3.01 -2.26 7.02
N ILE A 145 -2.93 -2.05 8.34
CA ILE A 145 -2.16 -2.92 9.25
C ILE A 145 -2.70 -4.34 9.25
N HIS A 146 -4.03 -4.51 9.37
CA HIS A 146 -4.65 -5.83 9.32
C HIS A 146 -4.32 -6.56 8.02
N TYR A 147 -4.39 -5.87 6.88
CA TYR A 147 -4.00 -6.44 5.60
C TYR A 147 -2.52 -6.83 5.55
N LYS A 148 -1.60 -5.97 6.03
CA LYS A 148 -0.16 -6.27 6.06
C LYS A 148 0.14 -7.49 6.92
N LYS A 149 -0.51 -7.61 8.09
CA LYS A 149 -0.44 -8.80 8.95
C LYS A 149 -0.91 -10.06 8.22
N GLN A 150 -2.07 -10.02 7.57
CA GLN A 150 -2.61 -11.17 6.82
C GLN A 150 -1.71 -11.56 5.64
N LEU A 151 -1.22 -10.57 4.89
CA LEU A 151 -0.34 -10.79 3.75
C LEU A 151 0.98 -11.43 4.18
N LEU A 152 1.68 -10.84 5.15
CA LEU A 152 2.96 -11.39 5.64
C LEU A 152 2.76 -12.73 6.35
N GLY A 153 1.66 -12.87 7.12
CA GLY A 153 1.29 -14.10 7.81
C GLY A 153 1.09 -15.25 6.82
N TYR A 154 0.38 -14.98 5.72
CA TYR A 154 0.22 -15.95 4.64
C TYR A 154 1.56 -16.30 3.97
N LEU A 155 2.35 -15.31 3.55
CA LEU A 155 3.60 -15.51 2.82
C LEU A 155 4.63 -16.32 3.61
N TYR A 156 4.71 -16.09 4.92
CA TYR A 156 5.71 -16.67 5.79
C TYR A 156 5.16 -17.77 6.70
N GLY A 157 3.91 -18.18 6.49
CA GLY A 157 3.27 -19.24 7.28
C GLY A 157 3.23 -18.91 8.77
N GLN A 158 3.05 -17.64 9.11
CA GLN A 158 2.96 -17.15 10.47
C GLN A 158 1.49 -16.94 10.86
N PRO A 159 1.00 -17.60 11.94
CA PRO A 159 -0.36 -17.39 12.43
C PRO A 159 -0.63 -15.94 12.84
N THR A 160 0.38 -15.31 13.44
CA THR A 160 0.37 -13.90 13.84
C THR A 160 1.66 -13.23 13.37
N VAL A 161 1.56 -11.95 13.01
CA VAL A 161 2.70 -11.13 12.59
C VAL A 161 2.77 -9.94 13.54
N PRO A 162 3.82 -9.83 14.36
CA PRO A 162 3.98 -8.69 15.25
C PRO A 162 4.15 -7.40 14.46
N PHE A 163 3.69 -6.30 15.07
CA PHE A 163 3.68 -4.99 14.45
C PHE A 163 4.26 -3.92 15.37
N LEU A 164 5.18 -3.12 14.82
CA LEU A 164 5.77 -1.97 15.49
C LEU A 164 5.16 -0.69 14.90
N LEU A 165 4.46 0.09 15.70
CA LEU A 165 4.11 1.46 15.35
C LEU A 165 5.15 2.40 15.97
N ILE A 166 5.94 3.10 15.16
CA ILE A 166 6.92 4.07 15.65
C ILE A 166 6.45 5.49 15.31
N SER A 167 6.49 6.41 16.26
CA SER A 167 6.03 7.78 16.01
C SER A 167 6.89 8.85 16.67
N SER A 168 7.03 9.98 15.98
CA SER A 168 7.60 11.23 16.51
C SER A 168 6.57 12.11 17.23
N VAL A 169 5.29 11.70 17.27
CA VAL A 169 4.21 12.42 17.92
C VAL A 169 3.41 11.49 18.85
N ASP A 170 2.86 12.03 19.94
CA ASP A 170 2.01 11.22 20.82
C ASP A 170 0.64 10.94 20.17
N ILE A 171 0.48 9.69 19.73
CA ILE A 171 -0.73 9.16 19.10
C ILE A 171 -1.41 8.10 19.97
N SER A 172 -0.90 7.86 21.19
CA SER A 172 -1.34 6.79 22.09
C SER A 172 -2.82 6.90 22.47
N ARG A 173 -3.38 8.11 22.45
CA ARG A 173 -4.76 8.39 22.82
C ARG A 173 -5.76 8.21 21.67
N THR A 174 -5.28 8.04 20.44
CA THR A 174 -6.16 7.93 19.28
C THR A 174 -6.89 6.59 19.28
N ALA A 175 -8.18 6.60 18.93
CA ALA A 175 -9.03 5.41 18.98
C ALA A 175 -8.48 4.26 18.12
N VAL A 176 -7.94 4.57 16.94
CA VAL A 176 -7.29 3.59 16.03
C VAL A 176 -6.10 2.91 16.70
N VAL A 177 -5.19 3.70 17.27
CA VAL A 177 -3.99 3.18 17.95
C VAL A 177 -4.37 2.34 19.16
N ARG A 178 -5.32 2.79 19.98
CA ARG A 178 -5.83 2.01 21.11
C ARG A 178 -6.43 0.66 20.71
N ARG A 179 -7.07 0.56 19.54
CA ARG A 179 -7.59 -0.72 19.03
C ARG A 179 -6.45 -1.63 18.57
N LEU A 180 -5.50 -1.11 17.80
CA LEU A 180 -4.32 -1.86 17.37
C LEU A 180 -3.52 -2.40 18.57
N LEU A 181 -3.33 -1.60 19.62
CA LEU A 181 -2.60 -2.01 20.82
C LEU A 181 -3.36 -2.99 21.75
N ARG A 182 -4.59 -3.40 21.39
CA ARG A 182 -5.27 -4.52 22.10
C ARG A 182 -4.66 -5.87 21.71
N GLU A 183 -4.05 -5.96 20.53
CA GLU A 183 -3.31 -7.16 20.13
C GLU A 183 -1.97 -7.21 20.88
N PRO A 184 -1.66 -8.30 21.60
CA PRO A 184 -0.49 -8.36 22.48
C PRO A 184 0.85 -8.37 21.73
N ASP A 185 0.83 -8.64 20.42
CA ASP A 185 2.00 -8.63 19.54
C ASP A 185 2.21 -7.27 18.84
N ASN A 186 1.43 -6.24 19.20
CA ASN A 186 1.56 -4.88 18.72
C ASN A 186 2.20 -3.99 19.79
N VAL A 187 3.05 -3.05 19.37
CA VAL A 187 3.65 -2.07 20.27
C VAL A 187 3.71 -0.68 19.63
N LEU A 188 3.52 0.35 20.45
CA LEU A 188 3.79 1.74 20.11
C LEU A 188 5.13 2.15 20.71
N LEU A 189 6.05 2.60 19.87
CA LEU A 189 7.33 3.14 20.25
C LEU A 189 7.35 4.63 19.90
N THR A 190 7.78 5.48 20.84
CA THR A 190 7.82 6.93 20.65
C THR A 190 9.24 7.44 20.64
N THR A 191 9.53 8.39 19.76
CA THR A 191 10.80 9.14 19.71
C THR A 191 10.56 10.61 20.05
N PRO A 192 11.62 11.43 20.22
CA PRO A 192 11.49 12.89 20.14
C PRO A 192 10.84 13.35 18.83
N ALA A 193 10.29 14.57 18.84
CA ALA A 193 9.65 15.16 17.68
C ALA A 193 10.65 15.45 16.56
N CYS A 194 10.19 15.48 15.31
CA CYS A 194 11.05 15.77 14.17
C CYS A 194 11.75 17.13 14.29
N GLU A 195 11.09 18.12 14.90
CA GLU A 195 11.65 19.44 15.21
C GLU A 195 12.86 19.35 16.13
N ASP A 196 12.78 18.55 17.19
CA ASP A 196 13.86 18.33 18.14
C ASP A 196 15.05 17.62 17.47
N LEU A 197 14.76 16.63 16.62
CA LEU A 197 15.77 15.91 15.86
C LEU A 197 16.47 16.82 14.84
N LYS A 198 15.73 17.70 14.15
CA LYS A 198 16.30 18.69 13.23
C LYS A 198 17.19 19.69 13.95
N ALA A 199 16.91 20.06 15.19
CA ALA A 199 17.73 20.98 15.97
C ALA A 199 19.17 20.47 16.19
N LEU A 200 19.40 19.16 16.07
CA LEU A 200 20.72 18.53 16.21
C LEU A 200 21.61 18.67 14.96
N ILE A 201 21.06 19.11 13.84
CA ILE A 201 21.79 19.31 12.57
C ILE A 201 21.55 20.69 11.97
N ARG A 202 22.42 21.11 11.05
CA ARG A 202 22.32 22.41 10.35
C ARG A 202 22.28 22.20 8.83
N PRO A 203 21.76 23.16 8.04
CA PRO A 203 21.74 23.05 6.58
C PRO A 203 23.10 22.75 5.94
N ARG A 204 24.20 23.24 6.52
CA ARG A 204 25.57 22.95 6.08
C ARG A 204 25.94 21.46 6.17
N ASP A 205 25.33 20.72 7.09
CA ASP A 205 25.61 19.30 7.30
C ASP A 205 25.08 18.45 6.13
N LEU A 206 24.04 18.93 5.45
CA LEU A 206 23.41 18.24 4.31
C LEU A 206 24.30 18.16 3.06
N LYS A 207 25.33 19.01 2.96
CA LYS A 207 26.28 19.02 1.84
C LYS A 207 27.21 17.81 1.86
N ARG A 208 27.48 17.25 3.04
CA ARG A 208 28.32 16.06 3.19
C ARG A 208 27.53 14.84 2.74
N SER A 209 28.10 14.00 1.88
CA SER A 209 27.53 12.70 1.55
C SER A 209 28.13 11.68 2.50
N PRO A 210 27.35 11.13 3.45
CA PRO A 210 27.86 10.04 4.27
C PRO A 210 28.16 8.83 3.37
N PRO A 211 29.08 7.93 3.79
CA PRO A 211 29.34 6.70 3.05
C PRO A 211 28.04 5.91 2.85
N ARG A 212 27.85 5.38 1.63
CA ARG A 212 26.60 4.77 1.22
C ARG A 212 26.27 3.50 2.01
N ARG A 213 27.27 2.64 2.24
CA ARG A 213 27.08 1.34 2.90
C ARG A 213 27.87 1.28 4.19
N ILE A 214 27.20 0.80 5.23
CA ILE A 214 27.83 0.38 6.48
C ILE A 214 27.91 -1.14 6.49
N ARG A 215 28.94 -1.69 7.13
CA ARG A 215 28.95 -3.11 7.49
C ARG A 215 28.24 -3.22 8.84
N HIS A 216 27.20 -4.03 8.90
CA HIS A 216 26.44 -4.29 10.11
C HIS A 216 26.15 -5.79 10.19
N GLU A 217 26.48 -6.44 11.31
CA GLU A 217 26.50 -7.90 11.42
C GLU A 217 25.10 -8.55 11.36
N LYS A 218 24.07 -7.85 11.81
CA LYS A 218 22.67 -8.32 11.77
C LYS A 218 21.88 -7.85 10.54
N LEU A 219 22.55 -7.23 9.58
CA LEU A 219 21.89 -6.69 8.39
C LEU A 219 21.76 -7.76 7.32
N ILE A 220 20.53 -8.03 6.88
CA ILE A 220 20.24 -9.01 5.82
C ILE A 220 19.48 -8.36 4.67
N SER A 221 19.60 -8.92 3.48
CA SER A 221 18.86 -8.51 2.29
C SER A 221 17.56 -9.30 2.11
N ILE A 222 16.60 -8.74 1.38
CA ILE A 222 15.32 -9.41 1.07
C ILE A 222 15.48 -10.85 0.54
N PRO A 223 16.41 -11.17 -0.39
CA PRO A 223 16.60 -12.54 -0.87
C PRO A 223 16.92 -13.58 0.20
N GLU A 224 17.44 -13.16 1.36
CA GLU A 224 17.74 -14.04 2.50
C GLU A 224 16.47 -14.39 3.29
N ILE A 225 15.34 -13.73 3.01
CA ILE A 225 14.05 -13.97 3.64
C ILE A 225 13.09 -14.63 2.64
N ALA A 226 13.38 -15.89 2.32
CA ALA A 226 12.55 -16.68 1.41
C ALA A 226 11.13 -16.88 1.98
N PRO A 227 10.07 -16.57 1.22
CA PRO A 227 8.70 -16.91 1.61
C PRO A 227 8.57 -18.40 1.89
N ARG A 228 7.91 -18.77 2.99
CA ARG A 228 7.64 -20.18 3.30
C ARG A 228 6.58 -20.76 2.36
N ARG A 229 5.68 -19.91 1.86
CA ARG A 229 4.67 -20.27 0.87
C ARG A 229 4.99 -19.56 -0.44
N PRO A 230 5.43 -20.28 -1.50
CA PRO A 230 5.41 -19.71 -2.83
C PRO A 230 3.94 -19.37 -3.16
N PHE A 231 3.68 -18.13 -3.57
CA PHE A 231 2.34 -17.70 -3.92
C PHE A 231 2.31 -17.16 -5.33
N ASP A 232 1.27 -17.57 -6.07
CA ASP A 232 0.94 -17.00 -7.35
C ASP A 232 -0.25 -16.06 -7.15
N TYR A 233 0.05 -14.76 -7.05
CA TYR A 233 -0.99 -13.75 -6.89
C TYR A 233 -1.96 -13.72 -8.07
N LYS A 234 -1.50 -14.04 -9.29
CA LYS A 234 -2.38 -14.06 -10.46
C LYS A 234 -3.37 -15.21 -10.35
N LYS A 235 -2.91 -16.39 -9.93
CA LYS A 235 -3.81 -17.54 -9.67
C LYS A 235 -4.86 -17.20 -8.62
N LEU A 236 -4.46 -16.65 -7.47
CA LEU A 236 -5.38 -16.24 -6.41
C LEU A 236 -6.37 -15.16 -6.86
N HIS A 237 -5.89 -14.20 -7.66
CA HIS A 237 -6.74 -13.20 -8.29
C HIS A 237 -7.77 -13.84 -9.21
N ASP A 238 -7.37 -14.78 -10.05
CA ASP A 238 -8.25 -15.42 -11.02
C ASP A 238 -9.28 -16.34 -10.34
N GLU A 239 -8.88 -17.06 -9.29
CA GLU A 239 -9.80 -17.82 -8.43
C GLU A 239 -10.85 -16.91 -7.80
N ARG A 240 -10.43 -15.75 -7.26
CA ARG A 240 -11.35 -14.77 -6.70
C ARG A 240 -12.27 -14.17 -7.77
N LEU A 241 -11.74 -13.90 -8.97
CA LEU A 241 -12.52 -13.45 -10.11
C LEU A 241 -13.63 -14.45 -10.47
N GLN A 242 -13.30 -15.73 -10.60
CA GLN A 242 -14.28 -16.77 -10.90
C GLN A 242 -15.33 -16.93 -9.80
N SER A 243 -14.89 -16.90 -8.53
CA SER A 243 -15.79 -16.92 -7.37
C SER A 243 -16.80 -15.77 -7.42
N ILE A 244 -16.35 -14.54 -7.72
CA ILE A 244 -17.25 -13.39 -7.81
C ILE A 244 -18.22 -13.51 -8.98
N ILE A 245 -17.75 -13.91 -10.16
CA ILE A 245 -18.61 -14.12 -11.33
C ILE A 245 -19.68 -15.17 -11.00
N ALA A 246 -19.29 -16.31 -10.43
CA ALA A 246 -20.22 -17.38 -10.08
C ALA A 246 -21.29 -16.93 -9.08
N ALA A 247 -20.91 -16.15 -8.06
CA ALA A 247 -21.86 -15.63 -7.09
C ALA A 247 -22.87 -14.65 -7.74
N VAL A 248 -22.39 -13.72 -8.58
CA VAL A 248 -23.24 -12.72 -9.26
C VAL A 248 -24.20 -13.36 -10.28
N THR A 249 -23.75 -14.39 -11.00
CA THR A 249 -24.59 -15.08 -12.01
C THR A 249 -25.48 -16.17 -11.39
N SER A 250 -25.28 -16.52 -10.12
CA SER A 250 -26.15 -17.46 -9.41
C SER A 250 -27.47 -16.83 -8.99
N SER A 251 -28.50 -17.67 -8.82
CA SER A 251 -29.82 -17.28 -8.31
C SER A 251 -29.80 -16.71 -6.87
N LYS A 252 -28.68 -16.86 -6.16
CA LYS A 252 -28.51 -16.48 -4.75
C LYS A 252 -27.95 -15.06 -4.58
N GLY A 253 -27.43 -14.45 -5.65
CA GLY A 253 -26.94 -13.09 -5.67
C GLY A 253 -25.77 -12.80 -4.72
N VAL A 254 -25.63 -11.52 -4.36
CA VAL A 254 -24.48 -10.92 -3.66
C VAL A 254 -24.37 -11.34 -2.20
N GLY A 255 -25.38 -12.03 -1.64
CA GLY A 255 -25.39 -12.47 -0.25
C GLY A 255 -24.25 -13.44 0.09
N GLU A 256 -23.68 -14.15 -0.90
CA GLU A 256 -22.50 -15.00 -0.74
C GLU A 256 -21.17 -14.22 -0.88
N LEU A 257 -21.21 -13.00 -1.43
CA LEU A 257 -20.03 -12.14 -1.57
C LEU A 257 -19.67 -11.49 -0.23
N GLY A 258 -18.92 -12.22 0.58
CA GLY A 258 -18.46 -11.77 1.89
C GLY A 258 -18.36 -12.87 2.95
N THR A 259 -18.84 -14.08 2.64
CA THR A 259 -18.57 -15.24 3.48
C THR A 259 -17.09 -15.60 3.41
N PRO A 260 -16.41 -15.88 4.53
CA PRO A 260 -15.05 -16.39 4.51
C PRO A 260 -14.94 -17.62 3.61
N ASP A 261 -14.01 -17.59 2.66
CA ASP A 261 -13.71 -18.69 1.76
C ASP A 261 -12.27 -19.19 1.97
N GLU A 262 -11.92 -20.27 1.28
CA GLU A 262 -10.57 -20.85 1.36
C GLU A 262 -9.52 -19.99 0.66
N ILE A 263 -9.94 -19.03 -0.18
CA ILE A 263 -9.03 -18.13 -0.91
C ILE A 263 -8.46 -17.11 0.10
N PRO A 264 -7.13 -17.09 0.33
CA PRO A 264 -6.52 -16.16 1.26
C PRO A 264 -6.95 -14.70 0.99
N PRO A 265 -7.30 -13.90 2.03
CA PRO A 265 -7.82 -12.54 1.88
C PRO A 265 -6.74 -11.51 1.52
N ILE A 266 -5.76 -11.91 0.69
CA ILE A 266 -4.63 -11.09 0.27
C ILE A 266 -4.89 -10.37 -1.07
N VAL A 267 -6.02 -10.67 -1.74
CA VAL A 267 -6.41 -10.01 -2.99
C VAL A 267 -7.20 -8.74 -2.70
N LYS A 268 -6.59 -7.56 -2.86
CA LYS A 268 -7.24 -6.25 -2.65
C LYS A 268 -8.14 -5.80 -3.80
N LYS A 269 -7.91 -6.34 -5.00
CA LYS A 269 -8.53 -5.86 -6.22
C LYS A 269 -8.61 -6.98 -7.24
N VAL A 270 -9.76 -7.05 -7.91
CA VAL A 270 -10.01 -7.96 -9.02
C VAL A 270 -10.27 -7.15 -10.29
N LEU A 271 -9.56 -7.49 -11.36
CA LEU A 271 -9.78 -7.00 -12.72
C LEU A 271 -10.67 -8.01 -13.45
N PHE A 272 -11.92 -7.64 -13.75
CA PHE A 272 -12.85 -8.53 -14.45
C PHE A 272 -12.48 -8.70 -15.92
N GLY A 273 -11.95 -7.66 -16.55
CA GLY A 273 -11.58 -7.70 -17.96
C GLY A 273 -11.79 -6.38 -18.67
N GLY A 274 -11.38 -6.35 -19.93
CA GLY A 274 -11.68 -5.25 -20.83
C GLY A 274 -13.13 -5.35 -21.32
N LEU A 275 -13.80 -4.21 -21.46
CA LEU A 275 -15.16 -4.15 -21.99
C LEU A 275 -15.16 -4.24 -23.51
N TYR A 276 -16.07 -5.06 -24.08
CA TYR A 276 -16.42 -4.96 -25.49
C TYR A 276 -17.19 -3.65 -25.78
N PRO A 277 -17.24 -3.18 -27.05
CA PRO A 277 -17.96 -1.96 -27.39
C PRO A 277 -19.44 -1.95 -26.96
N SER A 278 -20.10 -3.12 -26.97
CA SER A 278 -21.47 -3.27 -26.47
C SER A 278 -21.59 -2.99 -24.97
N ALA A 279 -20.63 -3.47 -24.16
CA ALA A 279 -20.57 -3.22 -22.72
C ALA A 279 -20.25 -1.76 -22.40
N VAL A 280 -19.41 -1.09 -23.22
CA VAL A 280 -19.14 0.35 -23.07
C VAL A 280 -20.41 1.17 -23.31
N ARG A 281 -21.21 0.84 -24.33
CA ARG A 281 -22.50 1.49 -24.58
C ARG A 281 -23.49 1.30 -23.43
N MET A 282 -23.57 0.07 -22.89
CA MET A 282 -24.40 -0.23 -21.72
C MET A 282 -23.96 0.56 -20.49
N LEU A 283 -22.65 0.57 -20.21
CA LEU A 283 -22.08 1.28 -19.07
C LEU A 283 -22.46 2.76 -19.09
N ASP A 284 -22.30 3.44 -20.22
CA ASP A 284 -22.60 4.87 -20.30
C ASP A 284 -24.10 5.17 -20.21
N ALA A 285 -24.95 4.36 -20.86
CA ALA A 285 -26.40 4.55 -20.83
C ALA A 285 -27.00 4.41 -19.42
N ARG A 286 -26.45 3.52 -18.59
CA ARG A 286 -26.98 3.23 -17.24
C ARG A 286 -26.18 3.89 -16.11
N TYR A 287 -24.88 4.06 -16.29
CA TYR A 287 -23.96 4.58 -15.27
C TYR A 287 -23.06 5.68 -15.87
N PRO A 288 -23.59 6.90 -16.07
CA PRO A 288 -22.89 7.95 -16.79
C PRO A 288 -21.47 8.23 -16.27
N ILE A 289 -20.53 8.40 -17.19
CA ILE A 289 -19.12 8.68 -16.86
C ILE A 289 -18.86 10.18 -16.87
N ARG A 290 -18.42 10.72 -15.72
CA ARG A 290 -18.12 12.15 -15.55
C ARG A 290 -16.63 12.41 -15.34
N ILE A 291 -16.03 13.18 -16.24
CA ILE A 291 -14.63 13.64 -16.14
C ILE A 291 -14.64 15.16 -16.12
N LYS A 292 -14.08 15.77 -15.05
CA LYS A 292 -14.07 17.23 -14.85
C LYS A 292 -15.46 17.88 -15.00
N GLY A 293 -16.50 17.21 -14.51
CA GLY A 293 -17.88 17.70 -14.57
C GLY A 293 -18.60 17.54 -15.92
N LYS A 294 -17.92 17.08 -16.97
CA LYS A 294 -18.54 16.76 -18.27
C LYS A 294 -18.93 15.29 -18.32
N THR A 295 -20.16 15.03 -18.74
CA THR A 295 -20.63 13.69 -19.12
C THR A 295 -20.11 13.38 -20.52
N TYR A 296 -19.62 12.17 -20.72
CA TYR A 296 -19.12 11.70 -22.00
C TYR A 296 -20.14 10.75 -22.59
N ASP A 297 -20.58 10.99 -23.83
CA ASP A 297 -21.41 10.02 -24.55
C ASP A 297 -20.57 8.80 -25.00
N PRO A 298 -21.20 7.68 -25.43
CA PRO A 298 -20.49 6.46 -25.76
C PRO A 298 -19.51 6.63 -26.94
N ASP A 299 -19.84 7.48 -27.90
CA ASP A 299 -19.01 7.74 -29.08
C ASP A 299 -17.77 8.56 -28.70
N ALA A 300 -17.93 9.53 -27.80
CA ALA A 300 -16.83 10.29 -27.21
C ALA A 300 -15.91 9.39 -26.40
N ILE A 301 -16.46 8.41 -25.66
CA ILE A 301 -15.65 7.42 -24.94
C ILE A 301 -14.83 6.59 -25.93
N GLN A 302 -15.44 6.06 -26.99
CA GLN A 302 -14.73 5.22 -27.97
C GLN A 302 -13.68 6.00 -28.78
N LYS A 303 -13.95 7.28 -29.07
CA LYS A 303 -13.02 8.20 -29.74
C LYS A 303 -11.82 8.54 -28.88
N GLN A 304 -12.00 8.76 -27.57
CA GLN A 304 -10.92 9.26 -26.70
C GLN A 304 -10.15 8.16 -25.97
N PHE A 305 -10.78 7.01 -25.75
CA PHE A 305 -10.18 5.90 -25.01
C PHE A 305 -10.02 4.67 -25.90
N SER A 306 -8.88 3.99 -25.78
CA SER A 306 -8.58 2.76 -26.53
C SER A 306 -9.00 1.49 -25.80
N LYS A 307 -9.23 1.58 -24.49
CA LYS A 307 -9.59 0.44 -23.63
C LYS A 307 -10.38 0.92 -22.42
N VAL A 308 -11.40 0.16 -22.04
CA VAL A 308 -12.14 0.32 -20.79
C VAL A 308 -12.00 -0.98 -20.01
N VAL A 309 -11.58 -0.92 -18.75
CA VAL A 309 -11.41 -2.10 -17.89
C VAL A 309 -12.31 -1.96 -16.67
N LEU A 310 -13.12 -2.98 -16.39
CA LEU A 310 -13.90 -3.09 -15.16
C LEU A 310 -13.09 -3.82 -14.09
N ALA A 311 -13.11 -3.28 -12.88
CA ALA A 311 -12.48 -3.84 -11.71
C ALA A 311 -13.33 -3.61 -10.46
N VAL A 312 -12.96 -4.27 -9.36
CA VAL A 312 -13.56 -4.06 -8.04
C VAL A 312 -12.49 -4.11 -6.95
N ASN A 313 -12.62 -3.23 -5.95
CA ASN A 313 -11.84 -3.31 -4.72
C ASN A 313 -12.54 -4.24 -3.72
N ILE A 314 -11.76 -5.05 -3.01
CA ILE A 314 -12.18 -5.99 -1.97
C ILE A 314 -11.58 -5.51 -0.64
N PRO A 315 -12.30 -5.63 0.50
CA PRO A 315 -13.57 -6.34 0.69
C PRO A 315 -14.84 -5.53 0.42
N GLU A 316 -14.76 -4.23 0.14
CA GLU A 316 -15.95 -3.37 0.06
C GLU A 316 -16.77 -3.57 -1.23
N TYR A 317 -16.32 -4.44 -2.12
CA TYR A 317 -16.88 -4.68 -3.45
C TYR A 317 -17.16 -3.38 -4.21
N ARG A 318 -16.27 -2.39 -4.07
CA ARG A 318 -16.44 -1.07 -4.69
C ARG A 318 -15.93 -1.11 -6.14
N PRO A 319 -16.79 -0.93 -7.16
CA PRO A 319 -16.38 -1.06 -8.55
C PRO A 319 -15.53 0.14 -8.99
N ILE A 320 -14.68 -0.10 -9.98
CA ILE A 320 -13.76 0.86 -10.56
C ILE A 320 -13.75 0.66 -12.06
N ILE A 321 -13.80 1.77 -12.81
CA ILE A 321 -13.58 1.76 -14.26
C ILE A 321 -12.24 2.41 -14.55
N TYR A 322 -11.40 1.74 -15.34
CA TYR A 322 -10.17 2.31 -15.87
C TYR A 322 -10.32 2.64 -17.36
N LEU A 323 -10.06 3.89 -17.74
CA LEU A 323 -10.15 4.37 -19.12
C LEU A 323 -8.74 4.64 -19.68
N ARG A 324 -8.28 3.86 -20.65
CA ARG A 324 -6.99 4.04 -21.32
C ARG A 324 -7.08 5.17 -22.33
N THR A 325 -6.37 6.28 -22.12
CA THR A 325 -6.41 7.40 -23.08
C THR A 325 -5.65 7.08 -24.37
N ARG A 326 -6.12 7.56 -25.52
CA ARG A 326 -5.40 7.35 -26.81
C ARG A 326 -4.18 8.26 -26.96
N ASP A 327 -4.28 9.49 -26.45
CA ASP A 327 -3.30 10.56 -26.63
C ASP A 327 -2.09 10.47 -25.70
N LYS A 328 -2.27 9.87 -24.52
CA LYS A 328 -1.25 9.76 -23.46
C LYS A 328 -1.10 8.33 -23.04
N LYS A 329 0.04 7.97 -22.42
CA LYS A 329 0.24 6.66 -21.80
C LYS A 329 -0.29 6.65 -20.36
N GLU A 330 -1.60 6.79 -20.19
CA GLU A 330 -2.23 6.77 -18.87
C GLU A 330 -3.59 6.07 -18.88
N TYR A 331 -4.02 5.67 -17.68
CA TYR A 331 -5.39 5.27 -17.39
C TYR A 331 -6.03 6.29 -16.43
N LEU A 332 -7.27 6.67 -16.71
CA LEU A 332 -8.09 7.43 -15.77
C LEU A 332 -8.83 6.43 -14.87
N LYS A 333 -8.68 6.57 -13.55
CA LYS A 333 -9.42 5.79 -12.55
C LYS A 333 -10.73 6.51 -12.24
N MET A 334 -11.83 5.82 -12.51
CA MET A 334 -13.18 6.28 -12.23
C MET A 334 -13.77 5.48 -11.07
N VAL A 335 -14.40 6.17 -10.13
CA VAL A 335 -15.03 5.56 -8.94
C VAL A 335 -16.50 5.96 -8.84
N PRO A 336 -17.34 5.20 -8.13
CA PRO A 336 -18.74 5.54 -7.96
C PRO A 336 -18.94 6.94 -7.38
N SER A 337 -19.92 7.64 -7.94
CA SER A 337 -20.32 8.98 -7.53
C SER A 337 -21.60 8.91 -6.71
N ARG A 338 -21.73 9.79 -5.69
CA ARG A 338 -22.98 9.95 -4.93
C ARG A 338 -24.15 10.46 -5.77
N ALA A 339 -23.88 11.00 -6.96
CA ALA A 339 -24.89 11.48 -7.90
C ALA A 339 -25.28 10.42 -8.96
N GLY A 340 -24.93 9.16 -8.72
CA GLY A 340 -25.04 8.07 -9.70
C GLY A 340 -23.87 8.05 -10.69
N GLY A 341 -23.62 6.88 -11.28
CA GLY A 341 -22.56 6.67 -12.26
C GLY A 341 -21.14 6.77 -11.69
N PHE A 342 -20.19 7.13 -12.54
CA PHE A 342 -18.76 7.14 -12.20
C PHE A 342 -18.15 8.54 -12.36
N LYS A 343 -17.28 8.92 -11.42
CA LYS A 343 -16.50 10.16 -11.46
C LYS A 343 -15.01 9.90 -11.47
N PHE A 344 -14.26 10.81 -12.10
CA PHE A 344 -12.80 10.79 -12.06
C PHE A 344 -12.27 10.94 -10.63
N GLU A 345 -11.32 10.09 -10.26
CA GLU A 345 -10.62 10.19 -8.97
C GLU A 345 -9.13 10.50 -9.17
N SER A 346 -8.44 9.71 -10.00
CA SER A 346 -6.99 9.79 -10.11
C SER A 346 -6.49 9.16 -11.43
N ARG A 347 -5.19 9.33 -11.72
CA ARG A 347 -4.54 8.75 -12.90
C ARG A 347 -3.68 7.56 -12.51
N ARG A 348 -3.46 6.62 -13.44
CA ARG A 348 -2.44 5.57 -13.35
C ARG A 348 -1.51 5.73 -14.54
N THR A 349 -0.22 5.87 -14.25
CA THR A 349 0.82 6.18 -15.24
C THR A 349 1.89 5.08 -15.24
N PRO A 350 2.82 5.06 -16.21
CA PRO A 350 3.85 4.03 -16.31
C PRO A 350 4.82 4.02 -15.11
N HIS A 351 4.87 5.10 -14.32
CA HIS A 351 5.60 5.12 -13.05
C HIS A 351 5.03 4.17 -12.01
N MET A 352 3.73 3.85 -12.09
CA MET A 352 3.05 2.83 -11.28
C MET A 352 3.18 1.46 -11.96
N ALA A 353 4.42 1.09 -12.30
CA ALA A 353 4.76 0.15 -13.35
C ALA A 353 4.02 -1.20 -13.24
N GLY A 354 3.98 -1.82 -12.05
CA GLY A 354 3.35 -3.12 -11.85
C GLY A 354 1.88 -3.18 -12.25
N PHE A 355 1.07 -2.34 -11.61
CA PHE A 355 -0.38 -2.30 -11.89
C PHE A 355 -0.68 -1.76 -13.29
N PHE A 356 0.11 -0.79 -13.78
CA PHE A 356 -0.03 -0.27 -15.13
C PHE A 356 0.19 -1.37 -16.18
N LEU A 357 1.26 -2.17 -16.03
CA LEU A 357 1.52 -3.32 -16.91
C LEU A 357 0.39 -4.34 -16.88
N TRP A 358 -0.22 -4.57 -15.71
CA TRP A 358 -1.37 -5.47 -15.62
C TRP A 358 -2.55 -4.93 -16.42
N LEU A 359 -2.93 -3.66 -16.26
CA LEU A 359 -3.98 -3.04 -17.08
C LEU A 359 -3.69 -3.11 -18.59
N GLU A 360 -2.43 -2.91 -18.99
CA GLU A 360 -2.01 -3.05 -20.39
C GLU A 360 -2.20 -4.48 -20.91
N SER A 361 -1.95 -5.50 -20.08
CA SER A 361 -2.12 -6.90 -20.46
C SER A 361 -3.59 -7.37 -20.60
N VAL A 362 -4.54 -6.65 -19.98
CA VAL A 362 -5.96 -7.02 -20.02
C VAL A 362 -6.50 -6.86 -21.45
N ARG A 363 -7.19 -7.90 -21.95
CA ARG A 363 -7.89 -7.91 -23.24
C ARG A 363 -9.41 -7.74 -23.05
N PRO A 364 -10.13 -7.21 -24.07
CA PRO A 364 -11.59 -7.26 -24.09
C PRO A 364 -12.11 -8.68 -23.90
N SER A 365 -12.99 -8.85 -22.92
CA SER A 365 -13.53 -10.14 -22.46
C SER A 365 -14.92 -10.02 -21.83
N LEU A 366 -15.40 -8.81 -21.53
CA LEU A 366 -16.69 -8.59 -20.88
C LEU A 366 -17.75 -8.04 -21.84
N GLY A 367 -18.83 -8.81 -21.99
CA GLY A 367 -20.05 -8.42 -22.72
C GLY A 367 -20.98 -7.55 -21.88
N ALA A 368 -22.01 -6.98 -22.54
CA ALA A 368 -22.91 -6.03 -21.91
C ALA A 368 -23.72 -6.63 -20.75
N GLU A 369 -24.22 -7.86 -20.90
CA GLU A 369 -25.05 -8.53 -19.89
C GLU A 369 -24.28 -8.80 -18.59
N LEU A 370 -23.15 -9.50 -18.66
CA LEU A 370 -22.31 -9.76 -17.49
C LEU A 370 -21.81 -8.47 -16.83
N THR A 371 -21.45 -7.46 -17.63
CA THR A 371 -21.02 -6.15 -17.08
C THR A 371 -22.16 -5.50 -16.28
N ARG A 372 -23.41 -5.62 -16.76
CA ARG A 372 -24.60 -5.10 -16.09
C ARG A 372 -24.84 -5.85 -14.77
N GLU A 373 -24.83 -7.17 -14.81
CA GLU A 373 -25.03 -8.01 -13.62
C GLU A 373 -24.00 -7.72 -12.53
N LEU A 374 -22.72 -7.61 -12.90
CA LEU A 374 -21.64 -7.25 -11.97
C LEU A 374 -21.89 -5.88 -11.33
N LEU A 375 -22.24 -4.86 -12.12
CA LEU A 375 -22.48 -3.51 -11.59
C LEU A 375 -23.75 -3.42 -10.75
N ASP A 376 -24.81 -4.15 -11.12
CA ASP A 376 -26.06 -4.22 -10.36
C ASP A 376 -25.88 -4.96 -9.03
N ALA A 377 -24.97 -5.93 -8.99
CA ALA A 377 -24.60 -6.62 -7.76
C ALA A 377 -23.89 -5.70 -6.74
N PHE A 378 -23.08 -4.73 -7.20
CA PHE A 378 -22.24 -3.98 -6.26
C PHE A 378 -22.98 -2.82 -5.59
N PRO A 379 -23.08 -2.80 -4.23
CA PRO A 379 -23.91 -1.82 -3.50
C PRO A 379 -23.51 -0.36 -3.77
N ALA A 380 -22.22 -0.11 -4.00
CA ALA A 380 -21.67 1.23 -4.13
C ALA A 380 -22.09 1.98 -5.41
N VAL A 381 -22.72 1.30 -6.37
CA VAL A 381 -23.23 1.91 -7.62
C VAL A 381 -24.64 2.46 -7.44
N HIS A 382 -25.40 1.90 -6.50
CA HIS A 382 -26.78 2.28 -6.24
C HIS A 382 -26.83 3.39 -5.20
N VAL A 383 -27.27 4.58 -5.61
CA VAL A 383 -27.71 5.61 -4.70
C VAL A 383 -29.19 5.33 -4.43
N PRO A 384 -29.64 5.12 -3.18
CA PRO A 384 -31.08 5.03 -2.92
C PRO A 384 -31.74 6.31 -3.45
N PRO A 385 -32.89 6.24 -4.14
CA PRO A 385 -33.65 7.44 -4.41
C PRO A 385 -33.87 8.17 -3.08
N ALA A 386 -33.66 9.49 -3.07
CA ALA A 386 -34.01 10.29 -1.91
C ALA A 386 -35.47 9.97 -1.55
N PRO A 387 -35.82 9.79 -0.25
CA PRO A 387 -37.21 9.59 0.12
C PRO A 387 -38.00 10.73 -0.51
N ALA A 388 -39.02 10.37 -1.30
CA ALA A 388 -39.92 11.34 -1.90
C ALA A 388 -40.36 12.26 -0.77
N ALA A 389 -40.08 13.56 -0.91
CA ALA A 389 -40.60 14.55 0.00
C ALA A 389 -42.11 14.33 0.00
N GLY A 390 -42.65 13.89 1.15
CA GLY A 390 -44.09 13.76 1.33
C GLY A 390 -44.72 15.08 0.91
N GLU A 391 -45.65 15.01 -0.02
CA GLU A 391 -46.51 16.14 -0.35
C GLU A 391 -47.27 16.56 0.93
N PRO A 392 -47.47 17.88 1.11
CA PRO A 392 -47.90 18.49 2.37
C PRO A 392 -49.28 18.05 2.88
#